data_AF-A0A2R6NY77-F1
#
_entry.id   AF-A0A2R6NY77-F1
#
_cell.length_a   1.000
_cell.length_b   1.000
_cell.length_c   1.000
_cell.angle_alpha   90.00
_cell.angle_beta   90.00
_cell.angle_gamma   90.00
#
_symmetry.space_group_name_H-M   'P 1'
#
loop_
_entity.id
_entity.type
_entity.pdbx_description
1 polymer ?
#
loop_
_entity_poly.entity_id
_entity_poly.type
_entity_poly.pdbx_seq_one_letter_code
_entity_poly.pdbx_strand_id
1 'polypeptide(L)'
;MRRAVLEEPPTEWEKWHTQHCLNYVRQMILCESNLRLEQVKDSPVGLKADGLGLEHTCRDWSILYDIAEENSKHWPEGLYP
;
A
#
# COMPACT_ATOMS: atom_id res chain seq x y z
N MET A 1 -14.36 5.19 -5.27
CA MET A 1 -13.11 5.82 -4.79
C MET A 1 -13.00 7.31 -5.12
N ARG A 2 -13.13 7.75 -6.39
CA ARG A 2 -13.03 9.19 -6.77
C ARG A 2 -13.88 10.12 -5.89
N ARG A 3 -15.12 9.76 -5.60
CA ARG A 3 -16.03 10.55 -4.76
C ARG A 3 -15.50 10.74 -3.34
N ALA A 4 -15.05 9.67 -2.69
CA ALA A 4 -14.55 9.70 -1.32
C ALA A 4 -13.20 10.41 -1.14
N VAL A 5 -12.48 10.69 -2.23
CA VAL A 5 -11.27 11.53 -2.25
C VAL A 5 -11.62 13.02 -2.40
N LEU A 6 -12.78 13.33 -3.00
CA LEU A 6 -13.19 14.70 -3.33
C LEU A 6 -14.27 15.25 -2.39
N GLU A 7 -15.05 14.39 -1.76
CA GLU A 7 -16.18 14.72 -0.90
C GLU A 7 -16.06 13.94 0.41
N GLU A 8 -16.31 14.61 1.54
CA GLU A 8 -16.35 13.95 2.85
C GLU A 8 -17.56 12.99 2.91
N PRO A 9 -17.37 11.73 3.33
CA PRO A 9 -18.48 10.78 3.44
C PRO A 9 -19.53 11.25 4.46
N PRO A 10 -20.84 11.09 4.16
CA PRO A 10 -21.90 11.67 4.96
C PRO A 10 -22.16 10.96 6.29
N THR A 11 -21.65 9.74 6.48
CA THR A 11 -21.78 8.98 7.73
C THR A 11 -20.42 8.57 8.29
N GLU A 12 -20.34 8.40 9.61
CA GLU A 12 -19.12 7.93 10.27
C GLU A 12 -18.69 6.52 9.81
N TRP A 13 -19.66 5.64 9.51
CA TRP A 13 -19.38 4.34 8.90
C TRP A 13 -18.69 4.49 7.54
N GLU A 14 -19.21 5.34 6.64
CA GLU A 14 -18.61 5.52 5.31
C GLU A 14 -17.24 6.20 5.39
N LYS A 15 -17.02 7.11 6.35
CA LYS A 15 -15.70 7.70 6.64
C LYS A 15 -14.71 6.61 7.06
N TRP A 16 -15.09 5.82 8.05
CA TRP A 16 -14.30 4.72 8.56
C TRP A 16 -13.98 3.69 7.45
N HIS A 17 -14.99 3.25 6.69
CA HIS A 17 -14.84 2.26 5.63
C HIS A 17 -13.92 2.75 4.51
N THR A 18 -14.06 4.02 4.12
CA THR A 18 -13.18 4.67 3.15
C THR A 18 -11.74 4.69 3.66
N GLN A 19 -11.52 5.14 4.90
CA GLN A 19 -10.19 5.22 5.50
C GLN A 19 -9.53 3.83 5.57
N HIS A 20 -10.26 2.81 6.02
CA HIS A 20 -9.77 1.45 6.09
C HIS A 20 -9.37 0.92 4.71
N CYS A 21 -10.24 1.05 3.71
CA CYS A 21 -9.98 0.61 2.34
C CYS A 21 -8.74 1.31 1.76
N LEU A 22 -8.66 2.64 1.88
CA LEU A 22 -7.52 3.41 1.37
C LEU A 22 -6.23 3.11 2.12
N ASN A 23 -6.28 2.83 3.43
CA ASN A 23 -5.10 2.42 4.17
C ASN A 23 -4.62 1.03 3.73
N TYR A 24 -5.53 0.10 3.42
CA TYR A 24 -5.15 -1.19 2.86
C TYR A 24 -4.49 -1.05 1.48
N VAL A 25 -5.05 -0.22 0.60
CA VAL A 25 -4.42 0.10 -0.70
C VAL A 25 -3.04 0.73 -0.52
N ARG A 26 -2.90 1.67 0.42
CA ARG A 26 -1.60 2.28 0.74
C ARG A 26 -0.59 1.23 1.22
N GLN A 27 -0.99 0.32 2.10
CA GLN A 27 -0.14 -0.77 2.59
C GLN A 27 0.31 -1.67 1.44
N MET A 28 -0.59 -2.09 0.55
CA MET A 28 -0.25 -2.90 -0.63
C MET A 28 0.77 -2.19 -1.55
N ILE A 29 0.58 -0.90 -1.83
CA ILE A 29 1.52 -0.12 -2.64
C ILE A 29 2.89 -0.01 -1.97
N LEU A 30 2.95 0.21 -0.66
CA LEU A 30 4.20 0.34 0.07
C LEU A 30 4.95 -0.99 0.20
N CYS A 31 4.23 -2.11 0.36
CA CYS A 31 4.82 -3.44 0.38
C CYS A 31 5.52 -3.78 -0.95
N GLU A 32 4.96 -3.35 -2.08
CA GLU A 32 5.55 -3.53 -3.41
C GLU A 32 6.37 -2.31 -3.88
N SER A 33 6.63 -1.34 -3.00
CA SER A 33 7.38 -0.15 -3.37
C SER A 33 8.86 -0.49 -3.58
N ASN A 34 9.33 -0.33 -4.81
CA ASN A 34 10.70 -0.65 -5.18
C ASN A 34 11.53 0.62 -5.40
N LEU A 35 12.53 0.85 -4.55
CA LEU A 35 13.48 1.95 -4.69
C LEU A 35 14.75 1.58 -5.49
N ARG A 36 14.87 0.35 -5.98
CA ARG A 36 16.02 -0.07 -6.78
C ARG A 36 15.96 0.56 -8.17
N LEU A 37 17.13 0.99 -8.64
CA LEU A 37 17.30 1.41 -10.02
C LEU A 37 17.11 0.21 -10.94
N GLU A 38 16.28 0.38 -11.97
CA GLU A 38 16.11 -0.62 -13.01
C GLU A 38 17.14 -0.45 -14.12
N GLN A 39 17.60 -1.56 -14.66
CA GLN A 39 18.47 -1.53 -15.82
C GLN A 39 17.67 -1.11 -17.05
N VAL A 40 18.23 -0.15 -17.79
CA VAL A 40 17.70 0.25 -19.09
C VAL A 40 17.98 -0.86 -20.09
N LYS A 41 16.94 -1.29 -20.81
CA LYS A 41 16.99 -2.35 -21.83
C LYS A 41 16.70 -1.77 -23.20
N ASP A 42 17.28 -2.37 -24.23
CA ASP A 42 16.98 -2.03 -25.61
C ASP A 42 15.59 -2.54 -26.01
N SER A 43 14.90 -1.80 -26.86
CA SER A 43 13.53 -2.12 -27.26
C SER A 43 13.20 -1.56 -28.64
N PRO A 44 12.19 -2.10 -29.35
CA PRO A 44 11.85 -1.64 -30.70
C PRO A 44 11.50 -0.15 -30.81
N VAL A 45 11.15 0.50 -29.69
CA VAL A 45 10.86 1.94 -29.60
C VAL A 45 11.97 2.75 -28.92
N GLY A 46 13.15 2.15 -28.73
CA GLY A 46 14.30 2.72 -28.02
C GLY A 46 14.50 2.16 -26.62
N LEU A 47 15.49 2.72 -25.93
CA LEU A 47 15.89 2.37 -24.56
C LEU A 47 14.75 2.60 -23.56
N LYS A 48 14.38 1.56 -22.79
CA LYS A 48 13.32 1.62 -21.77
C LYS A 48 13.64 0.76 -20.54
N ALA A 49 13.04 1.11 -19.41
CA ALA A 49 12.89 0.21 -18.26
C ALA A 49 11.46 -0.39 -18.30
N ASP A 50 11.30 -1.68 -17.97
CA ASP A 50 10.04 -2.40 -18.12
C ASP A 50 9.35 -2.82 -16.82
N GLY A 51 9.96 -2.62 -15.65
CA GLY A 51 9.31 -2.92 -14.37
C GLY A 51 9.32 -4.40 -13.95
N LEU A 52 9.79 -5.32 -14.81
CA LEU A 52 9.46 -6.74 -14.70
C LEU A 52 10.65 -7.67 -14.43
N GLY A 53 11.85 -7.12 -14.24
CA GLY A 53 13.08 -7.91 -14.18
C GLY A 53 13.62 -8.25 -12.79
N LEU A 54 12.98 -7.76 -11.72
CA LEU A 54 13.52 -7.85 -10.36
C LEU A 54 12.45 -8.36 -9.39
N GLU A 55 12.57 -9.62 -8.98
CA GLU A 55 11.77 -10.20 -7.90
C GLU A 55 12.34 -9.78 -6.55
N HIS A 56 11.49 -9.25 -5.67
CA HIS A 56 11.86 -8.90 -4.30
C HIS A 56 11.52 -10.04 -3.37
N THR A 57 12.53 -10.52 -2.64
CA THR A 57 12.34 -11.44 -1.52
C THR A 57 12.64 -10.68 -0.24
N CYS A 58 11.67 -10.69 0.68
CA CYS A 58 11.87 -10.10 1.99
C CYS A 58 13.00 -10.87 2.72
N ARG A 59 13.96 -10.14 3.28
CA ARG A 59 15.07 -10.73 4.03
C ARG A 59 14.64 -11.24 5.40
N ASP A 60 13.70 -10.52 6.01
CA ASP A 60 13.18 -10.81 7.33
C ASP A 60 11.74 -10.32 7.45
N TRP A 61 10.80 -11.27 7.48
CA TRP A 61 9.38 -10.97 7.62
C TRP A 61 8.99 -10.56 9.04
N SER A 62 9.81 -10.88 10.07
CA SER A 62 9.47 -10.60 11.47
C SER A 62 9.24 -9.11 11.72
N ILE A 63 10.05 -8.25 11.09
CA ILE A 63 9.93 -6.78 11.19
C ILE A 63 8.53 -6.31 10.79
N LEU A 64 7.94 -6.86 9.72
CA LEU A 64 6.60 -6.48 9.28
C LEU A 64 5.54 -6.93 10.29
N TYR A 65 5.69 -8.12 10.86
CA TYR A 65 4.78 -8.64 11.88
C TYR A 65 4.86 -7.82 13.17
N ASP A 66 6.06 -7.46 13.64
CA ASP A 66 6.27 -6.65 14.84
C ASP A 66 5.61 -5.27 14.70
N ILE A 67 5.77 -4.63 13.53
CA ILE A 67 5.14 -3.34 13.24
C ILE A 67 3.61 -3.48 13.16
N ALA A 68 3.11 -4.54 12.53
CA ALA A 68 1.67 -4.77 12.43
C ALA A 68 1.04 -5.00 13.80
N GLU A 69 1.70 -5.79 14.67
CA GLU A 69 1.27 -6.03 16.04
C GLU A 69 1.27 -4.74 16.87
N GLU A 70 2.33 -3.93 16.78
CA GLU A 70 2.41 -2.64 17.49
C GLU A 70 1.33 -1.66 17.04
N ASN A 71 1.07 -1.58 15.73
CA ASN A 71 -0.02 -0.76 15.19
C ASN A 71 -1.39 -1.27 15.66
N SER A 72 -1.56 -2.60 15.76
CA SER A 72 -2.80 -3.21 16.22
C SER A 72 -3.14 -2.84 17.66
N LYS A 73 -2.14 -2.66 18.54
CA LYS A 73 -2.37 -2.26 19.95
C LYS A 73 -3.01 -0.89 20.09
N HIS A 74 -2.71 0.00 19.15
CA HIS A 74 -3.25 1.36 19.11
C HIS A 74 -4.50 1.46 18.25
N TRP A 75 -4.93 0.34 17.65
CA TRP A 75 -6.13 0.31 16.84
C TRP A 75 -7.35 0.48 17.75
N PRO A 76 -8.23 1.45 17.48
CA PRO A 76 -9.37 1.71 18.33
C PRO A 76 -10.31 0.49 18.37
N GLU A 77 -10.42 -0.14 19.53
CA GLU A 77 -11.41 -1.19 19.78
C GLU A 77 -12.83 -0.58 19.82
N GLY A 78 -13.81 -1.27 19.24
CA GLY A 78 -15.22 -0.85 19.28
C GLY A 78 -15.63 0.27 18.31
N LEU A 79 -14.76 0.65 17.36
CA LEU A 79 -15.09 1.60 16.29
C LEU A 79 -15.87 0.95 15.12
N TYR A 80 -16.17 -0.34 15.25
CA TYR A 80 -16.98 -1.13 14.33
C TYR A 80 -18.23 -1.67 15.04
N PRO A 81 -19.38 -1.74 14.36
CA PRO A 81 -20.52 -2.55 14.80
C PRO A 81 -20.22 -4.05 14.77
#